data_AF-A0A5N6IQE3-F1
#
_entry.id   AF-A0A5N6IQE3-F1
#
_cell.length_a   1.000
_cell.length_b   1.000
_cell.length_c   1.000
_cell.angle_alpha   90.00
_cell.angle_beta   90.00
_cell.angle_gamma   90.00
#
_symmetry.space_group_name_H-M   'P 1'
#
loop_
_entity.id
_entity.type
_entity.pdbx_description
1 polymer ?
#
loop_
_entity_poly.entity_id
_entity_poly.type
_entity_poly.pdbx_seq_one_letter_code
_entity_poly.pdbx_strand_id
1 'polypeptide(L)'
;MRVCCLYGFPEDGETVTLSPGPAQYVANHKFTTRLIGNHTAQQDVDSVVQEGFDCYIHFLGGGDGGPAEINAVKYLESLGLLLLGCPSRILGRHGQTTGFIRDTTGVISKEARGPSSDEVVYTCTVVEMGETPVALSPFIIAGPEQHLLQRASNPQLYDAIQEASMKAFLVNEMKGCLGCTVHLRQSQETLVITAIDPTPPIFQPIQQGQSPSPADEAIRLSFPGGHRAFLNSAIATTALRQGQRAQLFTHVRREYDEVAPRYNTVAGADYTATVQAVATRYDFTGTVLDLACGTGLVGRFYGEAACHSASSSPSLSGARFIGVDISAQMREECLRHGWYEEVLVGPMQRVLTEYCEPVDHLVCMGALHYLDSSELSLVLSRAFLLARRSVTVSVDEIPDAYNLAQRERGRGHMHSWNHLGEVEAYGVPRGWRMSDRWRRLGWRSPTTGNEVFTNVLRFEQLGLEQWHILQKISNNLEELRC
;
A
#
# COMPACT_ATOMS: atom_id res chain seq x y z
N MET A 1 -15.81 1.04 7.31
CA MET A 1 -16.01 -0.18 8.13
C MET A 1 -16.21 0.20 9.60
N ARG A 2 -16.82 -0.69 10.40
CA ARG A 2 -16.78 -0.66 11.87
C ARG A 2 -15.49 -1.35 12.33
N VAL A 3 -14.60 -0.61 12.96
CA VAL A 3 -13.27 -1.08 13.37
C VAL A 3 -13.18 -1.05 14.89
N CYS A 4 -12.82 -2.18 15.51
CA CYS A 4 -12.60 -2.25 16.95
C CYS A 4 -11.11 -2.13 17.28
N CYS A 5 -10.74 -1.16 18.13
CA CYS A 5 -9.39 -1.01 18.67
C CYS A 5 -9.31 -1.64 20.07
N LEU A 6 -8.44 -2.63 20.24
CA LEU A 6 -8.26 -3.41 21.46
C LEU A 6 -6.99 -2.97 22.20
N TYR A 7 -7.12 -2.66 23.49
CA TYR A 7 -6.00 -2.26 24.37
C TYR A 7 -5.98 -3.12 25.63
N GLY A 8 -4.81 -3.27 26.25
CA GLY A 8 -4.67 -3.92 27.54
C GLY A 8 -5.25 -3.04 28.66
N PHE A 9 -5.85 -3.65 29.66
CA PHE A 9 -6.28 -2.94 30.87
C PHE A 9 -5.07 -2.73 31.80
N PRO A 10 -4.77 -1.49 32.26
CA PRO A 10 -3.70 -1.28 33.22
C PRO A 10 -4.06 -1.88 34.58
N GLU A 11 -3.12 -2.57 35.24
CA GLU A 11 -3.40 -3.36 36.45
C GLU A 11 -3.80 -2.50 37.68
N ASP A 12 -3.51 -1.19 37.70
CA ASP A 12 -3.52 -0.39 38.94
C ASP A 12 -4.36 0.90 38.94
N GLY A 13 -5.60 0.88 38.45
CA GLY A 13 -6.54 2.02 38.61
C GLY A 13 -6.06 3.34 37.98
N GLU A 14 -5.02 3.28 37.16
CA GLU A 14 -4.49 4.41 36.42
C GLU A 14 -5.50 4.87 35.38
N THR A 15 -5.56 6.17 35.16
CA THR A 15 -6.30 6.75 34.03
C THR A 15 -5.77 6.16 32.73
N VAL A 16 -6.60 5.36 32.06
CA VAL A 16 -6.27 4.77 30.75
C VAL A 16 -6.14 5.91 29.74
N THR A 17 -4.90 6.29 29.42
CA THR A 17 -4.65 7.14 28.25
C THR A 17 -4.74 6.23 27.03
N LEU A 18 -5.86 6.29 26.32
CA LEU A 18 -6.10 5.49 25.12
C LEU A 18 -5.21 5.99 23.98
N SER A 19 -3.99 5.46 23.93
CA SER A 19 -3.04 5.62 22.86
C SER A 19 -2.53 4.24 22.44
N PRO A 20 -2.37 3.95 21.13
CA PRO A 20 -2.62 4.80 19.96
C PRO A 20 -4.09 5.11 19.65
N GLY A 21 -4.40 6.02 18.72
CA GLY A 21 -5.77 6.43 18.36
C GLY A 21 -5.99 6.66 16.85
N PRO A 22 -6.24 5.61 16.04
CA PRO A 22 -6.37 5.71 14.58
C PRO A 22 -7.45 6.68 14.08
N ALA A 23 -8.50 6.93 14.88
CA ALA A 23 -9.60 7.84 14.54
C ALA A 23 -9.15 9.30 14.32
N GLN A 24 -8.01 9.70 14.87
CA GLN A 24 -7.44 11.04 14.64
C GLN A 24 -6.83 11.19 13.25
N TYR A 25 -6.47 10.07 12.62
CA TYR A 25 -5.75 10.03 11.34
C TYR A 25 -6.64 9.59 10.18
N VAL A 26 -7.70 8.83 10.47
CA VAL A 26 -8.50 8.14 9.46
C VAL A 26 -9.98 8.39 9.70
N ALA A 27 -10.65 9.05 8.77
CA ALA A 27 -12.05 9.46 8.93
C ALA A 27 -13.08 8.54 8.23
N ASN A 28 -12.65 7.68 7.30
CA ASN A 28 -13.54 6.81 6.51
C ASN A 28 -13.94 5.50 7.22
N HIS A 29 -13.49 5.29 8.46
CA HIS A 29 -13.89 4.17 9.31
C HIS A 29 -14.52 4.67 10.61
N LYS A 30 -15.40 3.85 11.18
CA LYS A 30 -16.00 4.09 12.50
C LYS A 30 -15.24 3.29 13.52
N PHE A 31 -14.41 3.96 14.31
CA PHE A 31 -13.60 3.31 15.34
C PHE A 31 -14.37 3.17 16.64
N THR A 32 -14.13 2.08 17.36
CA THR A 32 -14.68 1.81 18.69
C THR A 32 -13.59 1.18 19.53
N THR A 33 -13.39 1.69 20.74
CA THR A 33 -12.33 1.21 21.64
C THR A 33 -12.88 0.22 22.66
N ARG A 34 -12.14 -0.85 22.89
CA ARG A 34 -12.41 -1.86 23.92
C ARG A 34 -11.13 -2.18 24.68
N LEU A 35 -11.30 -2.51 25.96
CA LEU A 35 -10.22 -2.91 26.84
C LEU A 35 -10.30 -4.42 27.08
N ILE A 36 -9.15 -5.06 27.17
CA ILE A 36 -8.99 -6.49 27.43
C ILE A 36 -8.24 -6.62 28.77
N GLY A 37 -8.91 -7.17 29.77
CA GLY A 37 -8.33 -7.38 31.10
C GLY A 37 -7.40 -8.58 31.15
N ASN A 38 -6.31 -8.50 31.91
CA ASN A 38 -5.32 -9.59 32.01
C ASN A 38 -5.92 -10.90 32.56
N HIS A 39 -6.90 -10.80 33.46
CA HIS A 39 -7.55 -11.97 34.08
C HIS A 39 -8.87 -12.37 33.42
N THR A 40 -9.43 -11.52 32.56
CA THR A 40 -10.72 -11.69 31.88
C THR A 40 -10.59 -11.76 30.36
N ALA A 41 -9.36 -11.83 29.84
CA ALA A 41 -9.06 -11.62 28.43
C ALA A 41 -9.94 -12.42 27.47
N GLN A 42 -10.16 -13.71 27.76
CA GLN A 42 -11.02 -14.55 26.92
C GLN A 42 -12.48 -14.09 26.93
N GLN A 43 -13.03 -13.77 28.10
CA GLN A 43 -14.40 -13.28 28.25
C GLN A 43 -14.60 -11.91 27.58
N ASP A 44 -13.61 -11.02 27.72
CA ASP A 44 -13.62 -9.71 27.08
C ASP A 44 -13.56 -9.84 25.56
N VAL A 45 -12.69 -10.72 25.03
CA VAL A 45 -12.62 -11.01 23.60
C VAL A 45 -13.95 -11.57 23.09
N ASP A 46 -14.55 -12.56 23.78
CA ASP A 46 -15.83 -13.15 23.39
C ASP A 46 -16.94 -12.09 23.31
N SER A 47 -17.02 -11.22 24.32
CA SER A 47 -17.98 -10.11 24.38
C SER A 47 -17.82 -9.16 23.19
N VAL A 48 -16.57 -8.76 22.88
CA VAL A 48 -16.26 -7.83 21.80
C VAL A 48 -16.48 -8.43 20.42
N VAL A 49 -16.26 -9.74 20.26
CA VAL A 49 -16.54 -10.45 19.01
C VAL A 49 -18.04 -10.56 18.75
N GLN A 50 -18.87 -10.74 19.78
CA GLN A 50 -20.33 -10.76 19.66
C GLN A 50 -20.92 -9.43 19.13
N GLU A 51 -20.21 -8.31 19.26
CA GLU A 51 -20.62 -7.02 18.70
C GLU A 51 -20.52 -6.93 17.17
N GLY A 52 -19.86 -7.89 16.52
CA GLY A 52 -19.80 -8.05 15.07
C GLY A 52 -19.13 -6.88 14.33
N PHE A 53 -17.88 -6.55 14.69
CA PHE A 53 -17.09 -5.57 13.95
C PHE A 53 -16.55 -6.16 12.65
N ASP A 54 -16.30 -5.31 11.65
CA ASP A 54 -15.76 -5.74 10.35
C ASP A 54 -14.26 -6.04 10.43
N CYS A 55 -13.55 -5.36 11.33
CA CYS A 55 -12.09 -5.44 11.51
C CYS A 55 -11.71 -5.16 12.96
N TYR A 56 -10.64 -5.80 13.43
CA TYR A 56 -10.07 -5.62 14.76
C TYR A 56 -8.62 -5.14 14.61
N ILE A 57 -8.23 -4.12 15.38
CA ILE A 57 -6.85 -3.65 15.52
C ILE A 57 -6.49 -3.81 16.98
N HIS A 58 -5.43 -4.54 17.29
CA HIS A 58 -4.97 -4.68 18.66
C HIS A 58 -3.64 -3.95 18.87
N PHE A 59 -3.55 -3.30 20.02
CA PHE A 59 -2.35 -2.64 20.54
C PHE A 59 -1.82 -3.37 21.78
N LEU A 60 -2.23 -4.63 21.96
CA LEU A 60 -1.73 -5.53 23.00
C LEU A 60 -0.26 -5.88 22.76
N GLY A 61 0.52 -6.05 23.83
CA GLY A 61 1.92 -6.48 23.77
C GLY A 61 2.93 -5.35 23.59
N GLY A 62 2.53 -4.08 23.74
CA GLY A 62 3.47 -2.95 23.77
C GLY A 62 4.16 -2.83 25.13
N GLY A 63 5.49 -2.76 25.16
CA GLY A 63 6.28 -2.64 26.41
C GLY A 63 6.58 -4.00 27.07
N ASP A 64 6.49 -4.09 28.40
CA ASP A 64 6.72 -5.30 29.21
C ASP A 64 5.57 -6.33 29.10
N GLY A 65 4.88 -6.37 27.96
CA GLY A 65 3.66 -7.14 27.71
C GLY A 65 3.75 -8.57 28.26
N GLY A 66 2.92 -8.85 29.26
CA GLY A 66 2.96 -10.10 30.00
C GLY A 66 2.38 -11.30 29.21
N PRO A 67 2.52 -12.52 29.74
CA PRO A 67 1.95 -13.73 29.14
C PRO A 67 0.45 -13.66 28.85
N ALA A 68 -0.30 -12.85 29.62
CA ALA A 68 -1.73 -12.66 29.46
C ALA A 68 -2.09 -12.00 28.10
N GLU A 69 -1.39 -10.94 27.71
CA GLU A 69 -1.63 -10.24 26.44
C GLU A 69 -1.29 -11.12 25.25
N ILE A 70 -0.17 -11.85 25.32
CA ILE A 70 0.23 -12.82 24.28
C ILE A 70 -0.86 -13.89 24.12
N ASN A 71 -1.42 -14.39 25.22
CA ASN A 71 -2.51 -15.38 25.18
C ASN A 71 -3.81 -14.79 24.62
N ALA A 72 -4.13 -13.53 24.92
CA ALA A 72 -5.26 -12.83 24.33
C ALA A 72 -5.13 -12.70 22.80
N VAL A 73 -3.94 -12.32 22.31
CA VAL A 73 -3.67 -12.25 20.86
C VAL A 73 -3.76 -13.64 20.22
N LYS A 74 -3.20 -14.68 20.84
CA LYS A 74 -3.37 -16.08 20.36
C LYS A 74 -4.84 -16.46 20.23
N TYR A 75 -5.66 -16.08 21.21
CA TYR A 75 -7.08 -16.38 21.18
C TYR A 75 -7.78 -15.64 20.04
N LEU A 76 -7.55 -14.33 19.89
CA LEU A 76 -8.07 -13.53 18.77
C LEU A 76 -7.70 -14.12 17.39
N GLU A 77 -6.44 -14.53 17.22
CA GLU A 77 -5.95 -15.16 15.98
C GLU A 77 -6.70 -16.47 15.67
N SER A 78 -7.06 -17.25 16.70
CA SER A 78 -7.77 -18.53 16.55
C SER A 78 -9.21 -18.40 16.06
N LEU A 79 -9.81 -17.21 16.19
CA LEU A 79 -11.21 -16.95 15.83
C LEU A 79 -11.41 -16.66 14.32
N GLY A 80 -10.33 -16.60 13.53
CA GLY A 80 -10.40 -16.37 12.09
C GLY A 80 -10.88 -14.96 11.71
N LEU A 81 -10.72 -13.99 12.61
CA LEU A 81 -11.13 -12.60 12.42
C LEU A 81 -10.18 -11.86 11.47
N LEU A 82 -10.67 -10.78 10.87
CA LEU A 82 -9.80 -9.78 10.23
C LEU A 82 -9.10 -8.97 11.33
N LEU A 83 -7.91 -9.43 11.72
CA LEU A 83 -7.14 -8.92 12.85
C LEU A 83 -5.84 -8.25 12.37
N LEU A 84 -5.63 -7.01 12.80
CA LEU A 84 -4.41 -6.23 12.60
C LEU A 84 -3.69 -6.02 13.93
N GLY A 85 -2.36 -6.03 13.90
CA GLY A 85 -1.51 -5.78 15.06
C GLY A 85 -0.23 -6.60 14.96
N CYS A 86 0.43 -6.84 16.09
CA CYS A 86 1.62 -7.69 16.13
C CYS A 86 1.23 -9.15 16.44
N PRO A 87 1.47 -10.12 15.53
CA PRO A 87 1.14 -11.52 15.77
C PRO A 87 1.68 -12.07 17.08
N SER A 88 0.93 -12.97 17.72
CA SER A 88 1.32 -13.55 19.01
C SER A 88 2.66 -14.29 18.96
N ARG A 89 2.98 -14.90 17.82
CA ARG A 89 4.28 -15.55 17.57
C ARG A 89 5.47 -14.58 17.54
N ILE A 90 5.23 -13.31 17.20
CA ILE A 90 6.26 -12.26 17.24
C ILE A 90 6.36 -11.73 18.67
N LEU A 91 5.22 -11.38 19.28
CA LEU A 91 5.16 -10.92 20.67
C LEU A 91 5.81 -11.92 21.64
N GLY A 92 5.52 -13.22 21.50
CA GLY A 92 6.09 -14.27 22.35
C GLY A 92 7.61 -14.44 22.22
N ARG A 93 8.21 -13.99 21.11
CA ARG A 93 9.68 -13.96 20.94
C ARG A 93 10.29 -12.70 21.56
N HIS A 94 9.60 -11.56 21.48
CA HIS A 94 10.08 -10.29 22.01
C HIS A 94 9.87 -10.13 23.53
N GLY A 95 8.74 -10.59 24.08
CA GLY A 95 8.44 -10.50 25.52
C GLY A 95 9.34 -11.35 26.42
N GLN A 96 10.19 -12.23 25.86
CA GLN A 96 11.14 -13.06 26.62
C GLN A 96 12.56 -12.48 26.66
N THR A 97 12.87 -11.46 25.85
CA THR A 97 14.21 -10.90 25.74
C THR A 97 14.15 -9.46 25.26
N THR A 98 14.51 -8.52 26.13
CA THR A 98 14.88 -7.17 25.72
C THR A 98 16.09 -7.26 24.77
N GLY A 99 15.85 -7.13 23.46
CA GLY A 99 16.90 -6.91 22.47
C GLY A 99 17.44 -8.11 21.68
N PHE A 100 16.62 -9.11 21.33
CA PHE A 100 17.10 -10.14 20.40
C PHE A 100 17.04 -9.66 18.93
N ILE A 101 18.22 -9.52 18.33
CA ILE A 101 18.43 -9.50 16.88
C ILE A 101 18.73 -10.95 16.48
N ARG A 102 17.97 -11.54 15.55
CA ARG A 102 18.51 -12.71 14.81
C ARG A 102 19.60 -12.20 13.88
N ASP A 103 20.82 -12.64 14.17
CA ASP A 103 22.07 -12.24 13.55
C ASP A 103 21.98 -12.23 12.01
N THR A 104 21.92 -11.04 11.41
CA THR A 104 21.94 -10.87 9.95
C THR A 104 23.37 -10.83 9.37
N THR A 105 24.41 -10.81 10.21
CA THR A 105 25.79 -10.51 9.78
C THR A 105 26.92 -11.26 10.51
N GLY A 106 26.66 -12.19 11.43
CA GLY A 106 27.72 -12.94 12.13
C GLY A 106 28.52 -12.09 13.11
N VAL A 107 27.97 -10.98 13.62
CA VAL A 107 28.66 -10.10 14.58
C VAL A 107 27.72 -9.80 15.73
N ILE A 108 27.82 -10.63 16.77
CA ILE A 108 27.27 -10.35 18.09
C ILE A 108 28.13 -9.25 18.72
N SER A 109 27.58 -8.06 18.95
CA SER A 109 28.03 -7.24 20.07
C SER A 109 26.94 -7.18 21.13
N LYS A 110 27.14 -7.99 22.17
CA LYS A 110 26.29 -8.03 23.37
C LYS A 110 26.63 -6.89 24.35
N GLU A 111 27.21 -5.81 23.84
CA GLU A 111 27.62 -4.67 24.66
C GLU A 111 26.83 -3.44 24.21
N ALA A 112 25.73 -3.17 24.91
CA ALA A 112 25.22 -1.81 25.04
C ALA A 112 26.26 -0.98 25.82
N ARG A 113 27.40 -0.68 25.18
CA ARG A 113 28.19 0.48 25.60
C ARG A 113 27.33 1.70 25.32
N GLY A 114 27.19 2.57 26.32
CA GLY A 114 26.55 3.87 26.14
C GLY A 114 27.15 4.59 24.93
N PRO A 115 26.37 5.42 24.23
CA PRO A 115 26.82 6.07 23.01
C PRO A 115 28.14 6.79 23.29
N SER A 116 29.17 6.50 22.49
CA SER A 116 30.27 7.46 22.36
C SER A 116 29.68 8.73 21.73
N SER A 117 30.27 9.90 22.00
CA SER A 117 29.73 11.20 21.58
C SER A 117 29.55 11.36 20.05
N ASP A 118 30.05 10.43 19.25
CA ASP A 118 30.15 10.53 17.79
C ASP A 118 29.26 9.52 17.04
N GLU A 119 28.46 8.70 17.74
CA GLU A 119 27.59 7.70 17.11
C GLU A 119 26.23 8.28 16.70
N VAL A 120 25.92 8.20 15.39
CA VAL A 120 24.62 8.61 14.85
C VAL A 120 23.67 7.41 14.85
N VAL A 121 22.52 7.57 15.49
CA VAL A 121 21.44 6.57 15.55
C VAL A 121 20.39 6.90 14.50
N TYR A 122 19.93 5.87 13.80
CA TYR A 122 18.88 5.95 12.80
C TYR A 122 17.72 5.05 13.17
N THR A 123 16.52 5.43 12.75
CA THR A 123 15.34 4.56 12.80
C THR A 123 14.69 4.50 11.44
N CYS A 124 14.24 3.31 11.03
CA CYS A 124 13.49 3.14 9.79
C CYS A 124 12.24 2.30 10.09
N THR A 125 11.07 2.86 9.78
CA THR A 125 9.81 2.12 9.86
C THR A 125 9.67 1.25 8.62
N VAL A 126 9.44 -0.04 8.83
CA VAL A 126 9.15 -1.01 7.76
C VAL A 126 7.72 -1.45 7.90
N VAL A 127 6.94 -1.34 6.83
CA VAL A 127 5.54 -1.79 6.77
C VAL A 127 5.42 -2.95 5.81
N GLU A 128 4.42 -3.80 6.00
CA GLU A 128 4.11 -4.88 5.07
C GLU A 128 3.04 -4.44 4.07
N MET A 129 3.30 -4.66 2.77
CA MET A 129 2.32 -4.48 1.70
C MET A 129 2.19 -5.80 0.92
N GLY A 130 1.08 -6.51 1.11
CA GLY A 130 0.92 -7.88 0.64
C GLY A 130 1.91 -8.82 1.32
N GLU A 131 2.92 -9.28 0.57
CA GLU A 131 4.02 -10.10 1.11
C GLU A 131 5.38 -9.37 1.10
N THR A 132 5.40 -8.11 0.66
CA THR A 132 6.64 -7.36 0.44
C THR A 132 6.85 -6.33 1.55
N PRO A 133 8.01 -6.35 2.23
CA PRO A 133 8.36 -5.28 3.15
C PRO A 133 8.66 -3.99 2.39
N VAL A 134 8.20 -2.87 2.93
CA VAL A 134 8.48 -1.54 2.40
C VAL A 134 9.08 -0.69 3.52
N ALA A 135 10.36 -0.37 3.38
CA ALA A 135 11.00 0.61 4.25
C ALA A 135 10.54 2.02 3.89
N LEU A 136 10.04 2.75 4.88
CA LEU A 136 9.68 4.17 4.77
C LEU A 136 10.94 5.04 4.97
N SER A 137 10.77 6.36 4.93
CA SER A 137 11.92 7.24 5.08
C SER A 137 12.54 7.12 6.47
N PRO A 138 13.87 6.92 6.56
CA PRO A 138 14.58 6.86 7.82
C PRO A 138 14.68 8.23 8.51
N PHE A 139 14.83 8.18 9.82
CA PHE A 139 15.03 9.31 10.71
C PHE A 139 16.38 9.21 11.40
N ILE A 140 16.99 10.36 11.69
CA ILE A 140 18.16 10.53 12.53
C ILE A 140 17.66 10.83 13.94
N ILE A 141 18.18 10.13 14.94
CA ILE A 141 17.90 10.33 16.35
C ILE A 141 19.14 10.95 17.00
N ALA A 142 19.07 12.24 17.30
CA ALA A 142 20.16 13.02 17.90
C ALA A 142 19.70 13.60 19.25
N GLY A 143 19.82 12.79 20.31
CA GLY A 143 19.29 13.16 21.63
C GLY A 143 17.76 13.26 21.63
N PRO A 144 17.15 14.38 22.09
CA PRO A 144 15.70 14.56 22.05
C PRO A 144 15.18 14.94 20.65
N GLU A 145 16.06 15.34 19.74
CA GLU A 145 15.67 15.77 18.40
C GLU A 145 15.62 14.60 17.42
N GLN A 146 14.63 14.65 16.52
CA GLN A 146 14.38 13.65 15.52
C GLN A 146 14.21 14.33 14.17
N HIS A 147 15.04 13.95 13.20
CA HIS A 147 15.10 14.61 11.89
C HIS A 147 14.93 13.61 10.76
N LEU A 148 14.10 13.93 9.77
CA LEU A 148 13.96 13.10 8.58
C LEU A 148 15.28 13.09 7.79
N LEU A 149 15.83 11.90 7.51
CA LEU A 149 16.97 11.78 6.62
C LEU A 149 16.48 11.98 5.17
N GLN A 150 16.86 13.11 4.57
CA GLN A 150 16.51 13.40 3.17
C GLN A 150 17.36 12.53 2.24
N ARG A 151 16.74 11.78 1.32
CA ARG A 151 17.49 11.00 0.33
C ARG A 151 18.45 11.86 -0.50
N ALA A 152 18.10 13.11 -0.76
CA ALA A 152 18.93 14.04 -1.54
C ALA A 152 20.24 14.43 -0.82
N SER A 153 20.31 14.37 0.51
CA SER A 153 21.54 14.75 1.23
C SER A 153 22.59 13.64 1.21
N ASN A 154 22.15 12.38 1.30
CA ASN A 154 23.02 11.21 1.18
C ASN A 154 22.23 10.01 0.64
N PRO A 155 22.10 9.85 -0.70
CA PRO A 155 21.27 8.81 -1.29
C PRO A 155 21.80 7.41 -0.99
N GLN A 156 23.13 7.24 -0.93
CA GLN A 156 23.76 5.94 -0.66
C GLN A 156 23.43 5.45 0.77
N LEU A 157 23.57 6.32 1.77
CA LEU A 157 23.24 5.98 3.15
C LEU A 157 21.73 5.75 3.34
N TYR A 158 20.90 6.60 2.72
CA TYR A 158 19.45 6.46 2.77
C TYR A 158 19.02 5.09 2.22
N ASP A 159 19.51 4.73 1.03
CA ASP A 159 19.18 3.47 0.37
C ASP A 159 19.72 2.27 1.18
N ALA A 160 20.94 2.37 1.73
CA ALA A 160 21.53 1.34 2.58
C ALA A 160 20.72 1.10 3.87
N ILE A 161 20.20 2.16 4.51
CA ILE A 161 19.34 2.02 5.70
C ILE A 161 18.03 1.31 5.34
N GLN A 162 17.39 1.70 4.23
CA GLN A 162 16.14 1.07 3.80
C GLN A 162 16.36 -0.41 3.47
N GLU A 163 17.40 -0.75 2.72
CA GLU A 163 17.75 -2.13 2.38
C GLU A 163 18.04 -2.97 3.63
N ALA A 164 18.89 -2.47 4.53
CA ALA A 164 19.20 -3.16 5.79
C ALA A 164 17.94 -3.40 6.62
N SER A 165 17.02 -2.43 6.67
CA SER A 165 15.78 -2.53 7.44
C SER A 165 14.81 -3.55 6.85
N MET A 166 14.64 -3.58 5.52
CA MET A 166 13.83 -4.61 4.85
C MET A 166 14.42 -6.01 5.05
N LYS A 167 15.74 -6.16 4.98
CA LYS A 167 16.42 -7.43 5.27
C LYS A 167 16.21 -7.86 6.73
N ALA A 168 16.30 -6.92 7.67
CA ALA A 168 16.04 -7.18 9.09
C ALA A 168 14.61 -7.69 9.33
N PHE A 169 13.62 -7.07 8.69
CA PHE A 169 12.21 -7.50 8.72
C PHE A 169 12.06 -8.96 8.29
N LEU A 170 12.69 -9.33 7.16
CA LEU A 170 12.61 -10.70 6.62
C LEU A 170 13.28 -11.73 7.53
N VAL A 171 14.51 -11.47 7.98
CA VAL A 171 15.28 -12.42 8.81
C VAL A 171 14.67 -12.63 10.20
N ASN A 172 13.99 -11.62 10.75
CA ASN A 172 13.27 -11.72 12.02
C ASN A 172 11.82 -12.23 11.86
N GLU A 173 11.44 -12.66 10.66
CA GLU A 173 10.12 -13.23 10.34
C GLU A 173 8.96 -12.32 10.76
N MET A 174 9.12 -11.01 10.49
CA MET A 174 8.18 -9.97 10.90
C MET A 174 6.86 -9.96 10.11
N LYS A 175 6.72 -10.86 9.12
CA LYS A 175 5.52 -11.03 8.29
C LYS A 175 4.23 -11.02 9.12
N GLY A 176 3.22 -10.28 8.70
CA GLY A 176 1.93 -10.22 9.37
C GLY A 176 1.81 -9.24 10.52
N CYS A 177 2.85 -8.49 10.87
CA CYS A 177 2.68 -7.27 11.68
C CYS A 177 2.20 -6.09 10.83
N LEU A 178 1.59 -5.08 11.47
CA LEU A 178 1.30 -3.79 10.82
C LEU A 178 2.57 -3.09 10.31
N GLY A 179 3.66 -3.30 11.01
CA GLY A 179 5.00 -2.79 10.71
C GLY A 179 5.95 -3.02 11.87
N CYS A 180 7.20 -2.63 11.71
CA CYS A 180 8.19 -2.60 12.79
C CYS A 180 9.11 -1.39 12.63
N THR A 181 9.72 -0.92 13.72
CA THR A 181 10.81 0.05 13.67
C THR A 181 12.13 -0.67 13.79
N VAL A 182 13.01 -0.50 12.81
CA VAL A 182 14.39 -0.98 12.87
C VAL A 182 15.26 0.16 13.38
N HIS A 183 16.04 -0.10 14.43
CA HIS A 183 17.03 0.82 14.97
C HIS A 183 18.39 0.45 14.41
N LEU A 184 19.10 1.44 13.89
CA LEU A 184 20.41 1.27 13.27
C LEU A 184 21.38 2.28 13.87
N ARG A 185 22.66 1.94 13.82
CA ARG A 185 23.76 2.79 14.23
C ARG A 185 24.80 2.79 13.14
N GLN A 186 25.29 3.97 12.79
CA GLN A 186 26.45 4.09 11.92
C GLN A 186 27.70 4.29 12.77
N SER A 187 28.65 3.39 12.64
CA SER A 187 29.99 3.53 13.19
C SER A 187 30.98 3.56 12.03
N GLN A 188 31.64 4.70 11.83
CA GLN A 188 32.50 4.96 10.67
C GLN A 188 31.75 4.72 9.35
N GLU A 189 32.12 3.69 8.60
CA GLU A 189 31.50 3.30 7.32
C GLU A 189 30.57 2.08 7.44
N THR A 190 30.35 1.57 8.66
CA THR A 190 29.52 0.38 8.90
C THR A 190 28.16 0.76 9.49
N LEU A 191 27.11 0.20 8.92
CA LEU A 191 25.74 0.31 9.43
C LEU A 191 25.39 -0.98 10.17
N VAL A 192 25.05 -0.86 11.46
CA VAL A 192 24.74 -2.00 12.33
C VAL A 192 23.32 -1.86 12.83
N ILE A 193 22.51 -2.92 12.71
CA ILE A 193 21.18 -2.98 13.31
C ILE A 193 21.37 -3.19 14.83
N THR A 194 20.70 -2.40 15.65
CA THR A 194 20.84 -2.44 17.12
C THR A 194 19.58 -2.95 17.82
N ALA A 195 18.40 -2.79 17.22
CA ALA A 195 17.15 -3.31 17.74
C ALA A 195 16.07 -3.36 16.65
N ILE A 196 15.03 -4.15 16.90
CA ILE A 196 13.77 -4.14 16.15
C ILE A 196 12.62 -4.05 17.14
N ASP A 197 11.80 -3.01 17.00
CA ASP A 197 10.56 -2.84 17.74
C ASP A 197 9.38 -3.35 16.88
N PRO A 198 8.74 -4.46 17.28
CA PRO A 198 7.65 -5.08 16.53
C PRO A 198 6.30 -4.35 16.71
N THR A 199 6.25 -3.33 17.58
CA THR A 199 5.07 -2.55 17.95
C THR A 199 5.37 -1.07 17.79
N PRO A 200 5.64 -0.61 16.55
CA PRO A 200 6.06 0.76 16.33
C PRO A 200 4.99 1.72 16.84
N PRO A 201 5.37 2.88 17.40
CA PRO A 201 4.43 3.85 17.97
C PRO A 201 3.69 4.60 16.84
N ILE A 202 2.81 3.91 16.12
CA ILE A 202 1.97 4.44 15.05
C ILE A 202 0.60 4.83 15.59
N PHE A 203 -0.03 5.84 15.00
CA PHE A 203 -1.27 6.48 15.44
C PHE A 203 -1.18 7.14 16.83
N GLN A 204 -0.01 7.63 17.24
CA GLN A 204 0.14 8.30 18.53
C GLN A 204 -0.61 9.63 18.56
N PRO A 205 -1.30 10.00 19.65
CA PRO A 205 -1.95 11.29 19.75
C PRO A 205 -0.99 12.44 19.48
N ILE A 206 -1.36 13.36 18.60
CA ILE A 206 -0.62 14.61 18.41
C ILE A 206 -0.96 15.53 19.59
N GLN A 207 -0.16 15.49 20.65
CA GLN A 207 -0.30 16.41 21.78
C GLN A 207 0.20 17.80 21.40
N GLN A 208 -0.45 18.86 21.92
CA GLN A 208 -0.01 20.23 21.68
C GLN A 208 1.45 20.42 22.10
N GLY A 209 2.30 20.85 21.16
CA GLY A 209 3.72 21.11 21.41
C GLY A 209 4.63 19.88 21.36
N GLN A 210 4.12 18.68 21.05
CA GLN A 210 4.94 17.49 20.83
C GLN A 210 5.01 17.16 19.33
N SER A 211 6.21 16.78 18.87
CA SER A 211 6.41 16.24 17.53
C SER A 211 5.74 14.87 17.40
N PRO A 212 5.14 14.54 16.24
CA PRO A 212 4.68 13.19 15.95
C PRO A 212 5.81 12.17 16.14
N SER A 213 5.46 10.91 16.41
CA SER A 213 6.46 9.85 16.45
C SER A 213 7.16 9.72 15.09
N PRO A 214 8.43 9.27 15.03
CA PRO A 214 9.12 9.02 13.77
C PRO A 214 8.36 8.07 12.85
N ALA A 215 7.63 7.11 13.41
CA ALA A 215 6.85 6.15 12.64
C ALA A 215 5.61 6.80 12.00
N ASP A 216 4.87 7.62 12.74
CA ASP A 216 3.75 8.39 12.21
C ASP A 216 4.21 9.38 11.15
N GLU A 217 5.33 10.06 11.40
CA GLU A 217 5.90 11.01 10.45
C GLU A 217 6.43 10.30 9.19
N ALA A 218 7.05 9.12 9.31
CA ALA A 218 7.44 8.30 8.17
C ALA A 218 6.24 7.89 7.31
N ILE A 219 5.13 7.49 7.94
CA ILE A 219 3.89 7.15 7.22
C ILE A 219 3.33 8.39 6.51
N ARG A 220 3.21 9.51 7.23
CA ARG A 220 2.68 10.77 6.68
C ARG A 220 3.47 11.26 5.48
N LEU A 221 4.80 11.16 5.56
CA LEU A 221 5.70 11.76 4.57
C LEU A 221 6.02 10.83 3.40
N SER A 222 5.99 9.52 3.61
CA SER A 222 6.62 8.57 2.68
C SER A 222 5.75 7.38 2.29
N PHE A 223 4.64 7.11 3.02
CA PHE A 223 3.64 6.16 2.55
C PHE A 223 2.66 6.89 1.61
N PRO A 224 2.55 6.52 0.32
CA PRO A 224 1.64 7.20 -0.59
C PRO A 224 0.18 7.11 -0.11
N GLY A 225 -0.47 8.27 0.05
CA GLY A 225 -1.81 8.40 0.63
C GLY A 225 -1.86 8.45 2.18
N GLY A 226 -0.69 8.50 2.84
CA GLY A 226 -0.54 8.70 4.28
C GLY A 226 -1.20 7.62 5.13
N HIS A 227 -1.59 7.98 6.36
CA HIS A 227 -2.17 7.05 7.35
C HIS A 227 -3.45 6.34 6.88
N ARG A 228 -4.33 7.04 6.16
CA ARG A 228 -5.55 6.45 5.61
C ARG A 228 -5.20 5.31 4.66
N ALA A 229 -4.34 5.58 3.67
CA ALA A 229 -3.95 4.56 2.71
C ALA A 229 -3.15 3.44 3.37
N PHE A 230 -2.31 3.74 4.35
CA PHE A 230 -1.58 2.75 5.14
C PHE A 230 -2.54 1.77 5.85
N LEU A 231 -3.50 2.28 6.63
CA LEU A 231 -4.45 1.42 7.34
C LEU A 231 -5.29 0.58 6.36
N ASN A 232 -5.79 1.20 5.29
CA ASN A 232 -6.53 0.50 4.25
C ASN A 232 -5.69 -0.59 3.58
N SER A 233 -4.40 -0.33 3.33
CA SER A 233 -3.47 -1.30 2.75
C SER A 233 -3.19 -2.47 3.68
N ALA A 234 -3.09 -2.22 4.99
CA ALA A 234 -2.94 -3.27 6.00
C ALA A 234 -4.18 -4.17 6.08
N ILE A 235 -5.38 -3.56 6.01
CA ILE A 235 -6.65 -4.30 5.92
C ILE A 235 -6.68 -5.20 4.68
N ALA A 236 -6.42 -4.63 3.50
CA ALA A 236 -6.41 -5.38 2.26
C ALA A 236 -5.37 -6.51 2.27
N THR A 237 -4.16 -6.23 2.75
CA THR A 237 -3.08 -7.22 2.89
C THR A 237 -3.51 -8.41 3.75
N THR A 238 -4.13 -8.14 4.89
CA THR A 238 -4.59 -9.19 5.81
C THR A 238 -5.73 -10.00 5.19
N ALA A 239 -6.72 -9.36 4.57
CA ALA A 239 -7.82 -10.03 3.90
C ALA A 239 -7.35 -10.91 2.72
N LEU A 240 -6.36 -10.43 1.95
CA LEU A 240 -5.77 -11.19 0.84
C LEU A 240 -5.03 -12.44 1.33
N ARG A 241 -4.27 -12.33 2.42
CA ARG A 241 -3.54 -13.45 3.06
C ARG A 241 -4.50 -14.51 3.61
N GLN A 242 -5.61 -14.09 4.21
CA GLN A 242 -6.66 -14.99 4.70
C GLN A 242 -7.50 -15.61 3.57
N GLY A 243 -7.30 -15.19 2.31
CA GLY A 243 -8.01 -15.74 1.17
C GLY A 243 -9.49 -15.36 1.11
N GLN A 244 -9.92 -14.32 1.84
CA GLN A 244 -11.33 -13.93 1.95
C GLN A 244 -12.00 -13.65 0.59
N ARG A 245 -11.22 -13.30 -0.44
CA ARG A 245 -11.69 -12.96 -1.79
C ARG A 245 -11.36 -14.02 -2.86
N ALA A 246 -10.83 -15.18 -2.49
CA ALA A 246 -10.39 -16.19 -3.46
C ALA A 246 -11.51 -16.68 -4.40
N GLN A 247 -12.72 -16.86 -3.88
CA GLN A 247 -13.88 -17.26 -4.68
C GLN A 247 -14.31 -16.15 -5.65
N LEU A 248 -14.32 -14.90 -5.20
CA LEU A 248 -14.62 -13.74 -6.04
C LEU A 248 -13.67 -13.67 -7.25
N PHE A 249 -12.36 -13.79 -7.00
CA PHE A 249 -11.36 -13.79 -8.07
C PHE A 249 -11.57 -14.93 -9.07
N THR A 250 -11.99 -16.10 -8.59
CA THR A 250 -12.29 -17.25 -9.46
C THR A 250 -13.47 -16.97 -10.39
N HIS A 251 -14.53 -16.33 -9.88
CA HIS A 251 -15.70 -15.98 -10.70
C HIS A 251 -15.37 -14.86 -11.70
N VAL A 252 -14.71 -13.79 -11.28
CA VAL A 252 -14.30 -12.68 -12.15
C VAL A 252 -13.37 -13.18 -13.26
N ARG A 253 -12.38 -14.02 -12.92
CA ARG A 253 -11.50 -14.66 -13.90
C ARG A 253 -12.28 -15.41 -14.98
N ARG A 254 -13.24 -16.24 -14.59
CA ARG A 254 -14.03 -17.03 -15.54
C ARG A 254 -14.81 -16.15 -16.51
N GLU A 255 -15.41 -15.07 -16.02
CA GLU A 255 -16.13 -14.12 -16.86
C GLU A 255 -15.23 -13.49 -17.91
N TYR A 256 -14.00 -13.13 -17.52
CA TYR A 256 -13.02 -12.57 -18.43
C TYR A 256 -12.43 -13.59 -19.39
N ASP A 257 -12.24 -14.85 -18.94
CA ASP A 257 -11.85 -15.95 -19.83
C ASP A 257 -12.89 -16.17 -20.95
N GLU A 258 -14.18 -16.09 -20.64
CA GLU A 258 -15.28 -16.30 -21.60
C GLU A 258 -15.48 -15.15 -22.61
N VAL A 259 -15.11 -13.91 -22.24
CA VAL A 259 -15.28 -12.75 -23.12
C VAL A 259 -14.00 -12.40 -23.89
N ALA A 260 -12.82 -12.86 -23.46
CA ALA A 260 -11.52 -12.47 -24.02
C ALA A 260 -11.47 -12.44 -25.57
N PRO A 261 -11.90 -13.47 -26.33
CA PRO A 261 -11.80 -13.47 -27.79
C PRO A 261 -12.64 -12.40 -28.50
N ARG A 262 -13.62 -11.83 -27.80
CA ARG A 262 -14.55 -10.80 -28.32
C ARG A 262 -14.52 -9.51 -27.50
N TYR A 263 -13.56 -9.38 -26.59
CA TYR A 263 -13.55 -8.31 -25.59
C TYR A 263 -13.55 -6.93 -26.23
N ASN A 264 -12.69 -6.70 -27.22
CA ASN A 264 -12.57 -5.40 -27.89
C ASN A 264 -13.86 -4.99 -28.60
N THR A 265 -14.63 -5.95 -29.12
CA THR A 265 -15.95 -5.70 -29.70
C THR A 265 -16.98 -5.36 -28.62
N VAL A 266 -16.93 -6.03 -27.47
CA VAL A 266 -17.89 -5.87 -26.36
C VAL A 266 -17.62 -4.60 -25.54
N ALA A 267 -16.36 -4.23 -25.33
CA ALA A 267 -15.95 -3.02 -24.62
C ALA A 267 -16.39 -1.74 -25.34
N GLY A 268 -16.58 -1.83 -26.66
CA GLY A 268 -17.14 -0.77 -27.49
C GLY A 268 -16.13 0.29 -27.93
N ALA A 269 -16.58 1.15 -28.84
CA ALA A 269 -15.74 2.17 -29.47
C ALA A 269 -15.30 3.26 -28.49
N ASP A 270 -16.15 3.64 -27.52
CA ASP A 270 -15.83 4.69 -26.53
C ASP A 270 -14.64 4.30 -25.64
N TYR A 271 -14.60 3.03 -25.19
CA TYR A 271 -13.51 2.52 -24.35
C TYR A 271 -12.21 2.48 -25.16
N THR A 272 -12.30 1.90 -26.35
CA THR A 272 -11.18 1.80 -27.29
C THR A 272 -10.59 3.18 -27.59
N ALA A 273 -11.44 4.17 -27.87
CA ALA A 273 -11.01 5.54 -28.14
C ALA A 273 -10.43 6.25 -26.91
N THR A 274 -10.84 5.86 -25.70
CA THR A 274 -10.26 6.36 -24.44
C THR A 274 -8.86 5.81 -24.24
N VAL A 275 -8.67 4.49 -24.41
CA VAL A 275 -7.37 3.83 -24.29
C VAL A 275 -6.40 4.33 -25.36
N GLN A 276 -6.87 4.47 -26.61
CA GLN A 276 -6.07 5.03 -27.69
C GLN A 276 -5.60 6.45 -27.36
N ALA A 277 -6.49 7.32 -26.87
CA ALA A 277 -6.14 8.68 -26.49
C ALA A 277 -5.05 8.73 -25.40
N VAL A 278 -5.09 7.82 -24.42
CA VAL A 278 -4.02 7.71 -23.40
C VAL A 278 -2.71 7.25 -24.05
N ALA A 279 -2.76 6.15 -24.80
CA ALA A 279 -1.59 5.53 -25.40
C ALA A 279 -0.85 6.47 -26.36
N THR A 280 -1.55 7.33 -27.09
CA THR A 280 -0.92 8.25 -28.05
C THR A 280 -0.57 9.62 -27.47
N ARG A 281 -1.09 9.98 -26.29
CA ARG A 281 -0.90 11.32 -25.70
C ARG A 281 0.35 11.41 -24.85
N TYR A 282 0.78 10.32 -24.24
CA TYR A 282 1.86 10.32 -23.26
C TYR A 282 3.07 9.53 -23.73
N ASP A 283 4.24 9.96 -23.25
CA ASP A 283 5.46 9.18 -23.37
C ASP A 283 5.48 8.06 -22.33
N PHE A 284 5.78 6.86 -22.81
CA PHE A 284 5.90 5.61 -22.07
C PHE A 284 7.26 4.92 -22.31
N THR A 285 8.27 5.66 -22.82
CA THR A 285 9.63 5.15 -23.03
C THR A 285 10.22 4.60 -21.72
N GLY A 286 10.72 3.37 -21.76
CA GLY A 286 11.20 2.63 -20.59
C GLY A 286 10.37 1.37 -20.31
N THR A 287 10.35 0.90 -19.07
CA THR A 287 9.50 -0.24 -18.66
C THR A 287 8.12 0.23 -18.23
N VAL A 288 7.06 -0.37 -18.78
CA VAL A 288 5.67 -0.08 -18.46
C VAL A 288 5.01 -1.31 -17.83
N LEU A 289 4.43 -1.14 -16.65
CA LEU A 289 3.55 -2.14 -16.03
C LEU A 289 2.09 -1.74 -16.27
N ASP A 290 1.37 -2.54 -17.05
CA ASP A 290 -0.03 -2.31 -17.42
C ASP A 290 -0.97 -3.24 -16.63
N LEU A 291 -1.67 -2.67 -15.64
CA LEU A 291 -2.55 -3.40 -14.73
C LEU A 291 -3.95 -3.57 -15.32
N ALA A 292 -4.45 -4.80 -15.26
CA ALA A 292 -5.63 -5.24 -16.00
C ALA A 292 -5.49 -4.91 -17.49
N CYS A 293 -4.39 -5.38 -18.08
CA CYS A 293 -4.05 -5.06 -19.47
C CYS A 293 -5.09 -5.57 -20.49
N GLY A 294 -5.97 -6.49 -20.10
CA GLY A 294 -6.95 -7.11 -20.97
C GLY A 294 -6.28 -7.72 -22.20
N THR A 295 -6.74 -7.33 -23.37
CA THR A 295 -6.21 -7.76 -24.68
C THR A 295 -4.99 -6.92 -25.15
N GLY A 296 -4.40 -6.08 -24.30
CA GLY A 296 -3.16 -5.35 -24.59
C GLY A 296 -3.34 -4.07 -25.43
N LEU A 297 -4.47 -3.37 -25.28
CA LEU A 297 -4.76 -2.19 -26.10
C LEU A 297 -3.77 -1.03 -25.88
N VAL A 298 -3.27 -0.83 -24.66
CA VAL A 298 -2.34 0.28 -24.36
C VAL A 298 -1.04 0.10 -25.15
N GLY A 299 -0.36 -1.04 -24.98
CA GLY A 299 0.89 -1.34 -25.67
C GLY A 299 0.71 -1.39 -27.19
N ARG A 300 -0.42 -1.92 -27.67
CA ARG A 300 -0.76 -1.95 -29.09
C ARG A 300 -0.87 -0.56 -29.71
N PHE A 301 -1.70 0.32 -29.14
CA PHE A 301 -1.88 1.66 -29.70
C PHE A 301 -0.63 2.51 -29.60
N TYR A 302 0.15 2.36 -28.52
CA TYR A 302 1.44 3.04 -28.38
C TYR A 302 2.41 2.59 -29.48
N GLY A 303 2.56 1.28 -29.67
CA GLY A 303 3.45 0.69 -30.66
C GLY A 303 3.06 1.01 -32.10
N GLU A 304 1.76 0.93 -32.43
CA GLU A 304 1.24 1.32 -33.73
C GLU A 304 1.54 2.80 -34.02
N ALA A 305 1.28 3.72 -33.07
CA ALA A 305 1.55 5.14 -33.26
C ALA A 305 3.05 5.46 -33.47
N ALA A 306 3.93 4.77 -32.74
CA ALA A 306 5.38 4.89 -32.91
C ALA A 306 5.85 4.41 -34.30
N CYS A 307 5.31 3.29 -34.80
CA CYS A 307 5.67 2.75 -36.13
C CYS A 307 5.21 3.65 -37.28
N HIS A 308 4.10 4.36 -37.15
CA HIS A 308 3.67 5.32 -38.18
C HIS A 308 4.57 6.56 -38.24
N SER A 309 5.31 6.83 -37.17
CA SER A 309 6.21 7.99 -37.05
C SER A 309 7.66 7.68 -37.44
N ALA A 310 8.07 6.40 -37.44
CA ALA A 310 9.43 5.95 -37.76
C ALA A 310 9.44 4.99 -38.98
N SER A 311 10.12 5.37 -40.05
CA SER A 311 10.24 4.61 -41.30
C SER A 311 11.12 3.34 -41.22
N SER A 312 11.30 2.74 -40.05
CA SER A 312 12.08 1.51 -39.89
C SER A 312 11.71 0.73 -38.63
N SER A 313 11.53 -0.58 -38.81
CA SER A 313 11.51 -1.73 -37.87
C SER A 313 10.71 -1.64 -36.54
N PRO A 314 9.88 -2.66 -36.18
CA PRO A 314 9.06 -2.70 -34.96
C PRO A 314 9.80 -2.64 -33.61
N SER A 315 11.13 -2.75 -33.58
CA SER A 315 11.91 -2.81 -32.33
C SER A 315 12.29 -1.44 -31.74
N LEU A 316 11.67 -0.35 -32.19
CA LEU A 316 12.12 1.03 -31.92
C LEU A 316 11.17 1.86 -31.03
N SER A 317 10.10 1.30 -30.46
CA SER A 317 9.18 2.08 -29.60
C SER A 317 9.80 2.56 -28.28
N GLY A 318 10.99 2.06 -27.90
CA GLY A 318 11.68 2.43 -26.66
C GLY A 318 10.95 2.00 -25.37
N ALA A 319 9.76 1.43 -25.49
CA ALA A 319 8.91 0.99 -24.39
C ALA A 319 8.84 -0.54 -24.33
N ARG A 320 8.96 -1.07 -23.12
CA ARG A 320 8.87 -2.50 -22.79
C ARG A 320 7.63 -2.73 -21.92
N PHE A 321 6.59 -3.33 -22.49
CA PHE A 321 5.32 -3.55 -21.79
C PHE A 321 5.29 -4.91 -21.10
N ILE A 322 4.97 -4.89 -19.80
CA ILE A 322 4.63 -6.04 -18.98
C ILE A 322 3.15 -5.89 -18.59
N GLY A 323 2.34 -6.89 -18.92
CA GLY A 323 0.92 -6.90 -18.58
C GLY A 323 0.66 -7.60 -17.25
N VAL A 324 -0.41 -7.21 -16.57
CA VAL A 324 -1.02 -7.98 -15.47
C VAL A 324 -2.49 -8.16 -15.79
N ASP A 325 -2.99 -9.38 -15.82
CA ASP A 325 -4.43 -9.63 -15.96
C ASP A 325 -4.88 -10.83 -15.13
N ILE A 326 -6.12 -10.81 -14.65
CA ILE A 326 -6.67 -11.92 -13.87
C ILE A 326 -6.97 -13.15 -14.74
N SER A 327 -7.21 -12.95 -16.05
CA SER A 327 -7.62 -13.97 -17.01
C SER A 327 -6.42 -14.51 -17.80
N ALA A 328 -6.35 -15.84 -17.88
CA ALA A 328 -5.34 -16.51 -18.71
C ALA A 328 -5.64 -16.31 -20.21
N GLN A 329 -6.93 -16.27 -20.58
CA GLN A 329 -7.31 -16.01 -21.96
C GLN A 329 -7.04 -14.57 -22.38
N MET A 330 -7.23 -13.59 -21.49
CA MET A 330 -6.81 -12.20 -21.76
C MET A 330 -5.32 -12.10 -22.05
N ARG A 331 -4.49 -12.81 -21.26
CA ARG A 331 -3.06 -12.94 -21.55
C ARG A 331 -2.80 -13.50 -22.96
N GLU A 332 -3.48 -14.57 -23.36
CA GLU A 332 -3.28 -15.18 -24.68
C GLU A 332 -3.63 -14.21 -25.81
N GLU A 333 -4.74 -13.47 -25.67
CA GLU A 333 -5.13 -12.41 -26.60
C GLU A 333 -4.10 -11.28 -26.65
N CYS A 334 -3.65 -10.80 -25.48
CA CYS A 334 -2.67 -9.72 -25.34
C CYS A 334 -1.34 -10.06 -26.03
N LEU A 335 -0.77 -11.22 -25.72
CA LEU A 335 0.52 -11.66 -26.27
C LEU A 335 0.46 -11.89 -27.79
N ARG A 336 -0.71 -12.23 -28.34
CA ARG A 336 -0.87 -12.46 -29.79
C ARG A 336 -0.52 -11.24 -30.63
N HIS A 337 -0.66 -10.03 -30.09
CA HIS A 337 -0.36 -8.81 -30.81
C HIS A 337 1.15 -8.46 -30.84
N GLY A 338 1.98 -9.14 -30.05
CA GLY A 338 3.44 -8.98 -30.07
C GLY A 338 3.98 -7.69 -29.45
N TRP A 339 3.14 -6.91 -28.76
CA TRP A 339 3.53 -5.64 -28.12
C TRP A 339 3.94 -5.75 -26.65
N TYR A 340 3.64 -6.89 -26.02
CA TYR A 340 3.95 -7.17 -24.62
C TYR A 340 5.01 -8.26 -24.56
N GLU A 341 6.00 -8.07 -23.69
CA GLU A 341 7.06 -9.06 -23.46
C GLU A 341 6.51 -10.25 -22.67
N GLU A 342 5.72 -9.96 -21.65
CA GLU A 342 5.04 -10.96 -20.82
C GLU A 342 3.73 -10.42 -20.25
N VAL A 343 2.89 -11.34 -19.77
CA VAL A 343 1.68 -11.00 -19.00
C VAL A 343 1.62 -11.90 -17.77
N LEU A 344 1.66 -11.29 -16.59
CA LEU A 344 1.52 -11.95 -15.31
C LEU A 344 0.04 -12.24 -15.04
N VAL A 345 -0.30 -13.49 -14.72
CA VAL A 345 -1.70 -13.90 -14.53
C VAL A 345 -2.05 -13.91 -13.04
N GLY A 346 -2.98 -13.04 -12.64
CA GLY A 346 -3.50 -12.96 -11.28
C GLY A 346 -4.25 -11.66 -11.00
N PRO A 347 -4.97 -11.58 -9.86
CA PRO A 347 -5.62 -10.34 -9.44
C PRO A 347 -4.56 -9.27 -9.16
N MET A 348 -4.75 -8.05 -9.68
CA MET A 348 -3.72 -6.99 -9.65
C MET A 348 -3.24 -6.67 -8.22
N GLN A 349 -4.14 -6.72 -7.24
CA GLN A 349 -3.84 -6.45 -5.83
C GLN A 349 -2.95 -7.50 -5.16
N ARG A 350 -2.78 -8.68 -5.77
CA ARG A 350 -1.78 -9.68 -5.33
C ARG A 350 -0.50 -9.56 -6.15
N VAL A 351 -0.62 -9.56 -7.47
CA VAL A 351 0.53 -9.50 -8.38
C VAL A 351 1.37 -8.25 -8.10
N LEU A 352 0.73 -7.09 -7.98
CA LEU A 352 1.42 -5.82 -7.76
C LEU A 352 2.17 -5.77 -6.41
N THR A 353 1.64 -6.43 -5.38
CA THR A 353 2.31 -6.50 -4.08
C THR A 353 3.51 -7.45 -4.06
N GLU A 354 3.50 -8.48 -4.90
CA GLU A 354 4.61 -9.44 -5.05
C GLU A 354 5.65 -8.97 -6.07
N TYR A 355 5.27 -8.05 -6.97
CA TYR A 355 6.16 -7.47 -7.96
C TYR A 355 7.16 -6.52 -7.27
N CYS A 356 8.44 -6.84 -7.34
CA CYS A 356 9.51 -6.12 -6.63
C CYS A 356 10.35 -5.21 -7.53
N GLU A 357 10.27 -5.37 -8.85
CA GLU A 357 11.09 -4.59 -9.78
C GLU A 357 10.47 -3.20 -9.99
N PRO A 358 11.22 -2.10 -9.79
CA PRO A 358 10.72 -0.78 -10.14
C PRO A 358 10.52 -0.64 -11.66
N VAL A 359 9.50 0.10 -12.07
CA VAL A 359 9.18 0.38 -13.48
C VAL A 359 9.22 1.87 -13.76
N ASP A 360 9.37 2.27 -15.02
CA ASP A 360 9.31 3.69 -15.37
C ASP A 360 7.87 4.20 -15.29
N HIS A 361 6.93 3.43 -15.85
CA HIS A 361 5.54 3.82 -15.94
C HIS A 361 4.62 2.72 -15.42
N LEU A 362 3.53 3.12 -14.79
CA LEU A 362 2.42 2.24 -14.46
C LEU A 362 1.13 2.78 -15.06
N VAL A 363 0.37 1.89 -15.69
CA VAL A 363 -0.91 2.20 -16.32
C VAL A 363 -1.99 1.26 -15.78
N CYS A 364 -3.21 1.76 -15.56
CA CYS A 364 -4.36 0.92 -15.20
C CYS A 364 -5.64 1.50 -15.81
N MET A 365 -6.21 0.82 -16.81
CA MET A 365 -7.36 1.32 -17.58
C MET A 365 -8.59 0.42 -17.44
N GLY A 366 -9.68 0.96 -16.90
CA GLY A 366 -11.01 0.34 -16.86
C GLY A 366 -11.16 -0.80 -15.84
N ALA A 367 -10.40 -0.79 -14.74
CA ALA A 367 -10.41 -1.91 -13.80
C ALA A 367 -10.36 -1.55 -12.31
N LEU A 368 -10.01 -0.30 -11.95
CA LEU A 368 -9.96 0.10 -10.53
C LEU A 368 -11.31 -0.08 -9.83
N HIS A 369 -12.42 0.03 -10.57
CA HIS A 369 -13.77 -0.16 -10.04
C HIS A 369 -14.05 -1.58 -9.51
N TYR A 370 -13.22 -2.59 -9.80
CA TYR A 370 -13.39 -3.93 -9.21
C TYR A 370 -12.77 -4.10 -7.82
N LEU A 371 -11.96 -3.13 -7.39
CA LEU A 371 -11.33 -3.12 -6.09
C LEU A 371 -12.32 -2.59 -5.06
N ASP A 372 -12.33 -3.11 -3.84
CA ASP A 372 -12.93 -2.35 -2.74
C ASP A 372 -12.02 -1.15 -2.33
N SER A 373 -12.49 -0.27 -1.44
CA SER A 373 -11.72 0.91 -1.03
C SER A 373 -10.38 0.59 -0.36
N SER A 374 -10.28 -0.56 0.32
CA SER A 374 -9.04 -1.00 0.96
C SER A 374 -8.05 -1.51 -0.08
N GLU A 375 -8.51 -2.35 -1.02
CA GLU A 375 -7.72 -2.85 -2.15
C GLU A 375 -7.28 -1.71 -3.08
N LEU A 376 -8.12 -0.70 -3.31
CA LEU A 376 -7.78 0.48 -4.09
C LEU A 376 -6.59 1.22 -3.46
N SER A 377 -6.63 1.44 -2.15
CA SER A 377 -5.53 2.10 -1.43
C SER A 377 -4.22 1.30 -1.58
N LEU A 378 -4.29 -0.03 -1.40
CA LEU A 378 -3.14 -0.91 -1.57
C LEU A 378 -2.54 -0.82 -2.99
N VAL A 379 -3.40 -0.89 -4.02
CA VAL A 379 -2.97 -0.85 -5.43
C VAL A 379 -2.37 0.51 -5.78
N LEU A 380 -3.01 1.61 -5.40
CA LEU A 380 -2.47 2.95 -5.65
C LEU A 380 -1.16 3.17 -4.91
N SER A 381 -1.10 2.84 -3.61
CA SER A 381 0.12 3.02 -2.82
C SER A 381 1.28 2.23 -3.40
N ARG A 382 1.03 0.98 -3.81
CA ARG A 382 2.08 0.16 -4.44
C ARG A 382 2.48 0.68 -5.82
N ALA A 383 1.52 1.19 -6.60
CA ALA A 383 1.82 1.79 -7.90
C ALA A 383 2.77 2.99 -7.79
N PHE A 384 2.54 3.88 -6.83
CA PHE A 384 3.41 5.04 -6.58
C PHE A 384 4.78 4.67 -6.00
N LEU A 385 4.90 3.53 -5.31
CA LEU A 385 6.19 3.02 -4.82
C LEU A 385 7.01 2.34 -5.93
N LEU A 386 6.36 1.73 -6.92
CA LEU A 386 7.04 1.02 -8.02
C LEU A 386 7.40 1.93 -9.20
N ALA A 387 6.56 2.91 -9.53
CA ALA A 387 6.76 3.76 -10.69
C ALA A 387 7.82 4.85 -10.42
N ARG A 388 8.71 5.06 -11.39
CA ARG A 388 9.79 6.08 -11.34
C ARG A 388 9.49 7.34 -12.15
N ARG A 389 8.50 7.32 -13.05
CA ARG A 389 8.21 8.47 -13.92
C ARG A 389 6.75 8.85 -13.89
N SER A 390 5.84 7.91 -14.15
CA SER A 390 4.41 8.23 -14.17
C SER A 390 3.51 7.11 -13.70
N VAL A 391 2.38 7.49 -13.12
CA VAL A 391 1.23 6.61 -12.85
C VAL A 391 0.04 7.17 -13.64
N THR A 392 -0.55 6.38 -14.52
CA THR A 392 -1.75 6.77 -15.29
C THR A 392 -2.88 5.81 -14.97
N VAL A 393 -3.99 6.32 -14.44
CA VAL A 393 -5.12 5.50 -14.04
C VAL A 393 -6.41 6.06 -14.59
N SER A 394 -7.38 5.18 -14.84
CA SER A 394 -8.74 5.58 -15.15
C SER A 394 -9.70 5.19 -14.02
N VAL A 395 -10.57 6.13 -13.64
CA VAL A 395 -11.58 5.96 -12.60
C VAL A 395 -12.96 6.12 -13.21
N ASP A 396 -13.73 5.04 -13.15
CA ASP A 396 -15.07 4.97 -13.74
C ASP A 396 -16.14 5.42 -12.74
N GLU A 397 -17.01 6.31 -13.19
CA GLU A 397 -18.18 6.78 -12.44
C GLU A 397 -19.31 5.75 -12.56
N ILE A 398 -19.18 4.64 -11.83
CA ILE A 398 -20.14 3.55 -11.86
C ILE A 398 -21.48 3.99 -11.23
N PRO A 399 -22.61 3.93 -11.97
CA PRO A 399 -23.91 4.24 -11.40
C PRO A 399 -24.50 3.06 -10.61
N ASP A 400 -25.25 3.32 -9.55
CA ASP A 400 -25.91 2.27 -8.75
C ASP A 400 -26.82 1.34 -9.57
N ALA A 401 -27.48 1.90 -10.59
CA ALA A 401 -28.31 1.17 -11.52
C ALA A 401 -27.55 0.08 -12.29
N TYR A 402 -26.25 0.26 -12.55
CA TYR A 402 -25.41 -0.78 -13.17
C TYR A 402 -25.26 -1.97 -12.22
N ASN A 403 -24.94 -1.73 -10.95
CA ASN A 403 -24.78 -2.78 -9.95
C ASN A 403 -26.08 -3.51 -9.64
N LEU A 404 -27.21 -2.79 -9.60
CA LEU A 404 -28.52 -3.39 -9.43
C LEU A 404 -28.81 -4.38 -10.58
N ALA A 405 -28.61 -3.95 -11.83
CA ALA A 405 -28.85 -4.80 -12.99
C ALA A 405 -27.89 -6.02 -13.05
N GLN A 406 -26.64 -5.89 -12.60
CA GLN A 406 -25.73 -7.04 -12.49
C GLN A 406 -26.23 -8.07 -11.47
N ARG A 407 -26.72 -7.62 -10.32
CA ARG A 407 -27.32 -8.52 -9.31
C ARG A 407 -28.57 -9.22 -9.82
N GLU A 408 -29.46 -8.51 -10.49
CA GLU A 408 -30.70 -9.07 -11.09
C GLU A 408 -30.40 -10.15 -12.13
N ARG A 409 -29.21 -10.12 -12.74
CA ARG A 409 -28.74 -11.12 -13.71
C ARG A 409 -27.95 -12.27 -13.09
N GLY A 410 -27.86 -12.33 -11.77
CA GLY A 410 -27.05 -13.33 -11.08
C GLY A 410 -25.54 -13.10 -11.20
N ARG A 411 -25.10 -11.91 -11.62
CA ARG A 411 -23.69 -11.52 -11.77
C ARG A 411 -23.23 -10.58 -10.66
N GLY A 412 -23.71 -10.82 -9.44
CA GLY A 412 -23.36 -10.00 -8.28
C GLY A 412 -21.86 -9.97 -7.96
N HIS A 413 -21.09 -10.97 -8.40
CA HIS A 413 -19.62 -10.99 -8.30
C HIS A 413 -18.93 -9.96 -9.21
N MET A 414 -19.62 -9.40 -10.20
CA MET A 414 -19.13 -8.31 -11.06
C MET A 414 -19.48 -6.93 -10.49
N HIS A 415 -19.69 -6.84 -9.17
CA HIS A 415 -19.96 -5.58 -8.50
C HIS A 415 -18.81 -4.60 -8.72
N SER A 416 -19.17 -3.36 -9.06
CA SER A 416 -18.22 -2.30 -9.37
C SER A 416 -18.44 -1.09 -8.46
N TRP A 417 -17.35 -0.49 -8.00
CA TRP A 417 -17.35 0.66 -7.12
C TRP A 417 -17.08 1.95 -7.88
N ASN A 418 -17.77 3.02 -7.52
CA ASN A 418 -17.42 4.36 -7.97
C ASN A 418 -16.35 4.94 -7.03
N HIS A 419 -15.10 4.95 -7.50
CA HIS A 419 -13.95 5.36 -6.70
C HIS A 419 -13.54 6.82 -6.90
N LEU A 420 -14.33 7.64 -7.59
CA LEU A 420 -13.91 9.02 -7.88
C LEU A 420 -13.61 9.80 -6.58
N GLY A 421 -14.52 9.76 -5.61
CA GLY A 421 -14.31 10.39 -4.31
C GLY A 421 -13.17 9.76 -3.49
N GLU A 422 -12.95 8.45 -3.62
CA GLU A 422 -11.86 7.74 -2.94
C GLU A 422 -10.48 8.15 -3.49
N VAL A 423 -10.34 8.26 -4.81
CA VAL A 423 -9.10 8.71 -5.47
C VAL A 423 -8.83 10.19 -5.20
N GLU A 424 -9.86 11.04 -5.21
CA GLU A 424 -9.71 12.45 -4.85
C GLU A 424 -9.25 12.63 -3.40
N ALA A 425 -9.81 11.83 -2.48
CA ALA A 425 -9.43 11.88 -1.08
C ALA A 425 -8.10 11.17 -0.76
N TYR A 426 -7.63 10.28 -1.64
CA TYR A 426 -6.27 9.72 -1.59
C TYR A 426 -5.22 10.80 -1.88
N GLY A 427 -5.54 11.75 -2.78
CA GLY A 427 -4.72 12.92 -3.07
C GLY A 427 -3.48 12.61 -3.92
N VAL A 428 -2.53 13.55 -3.95
CA VAL A 428 -1.27 13.40 -4.68
C VAL A 428 -0.17 13.05 -3.68
N PRO A 429 0.51 11.89 -3.81
CA PRO A 429 1.60 11.53 -2.91
C PRO A 429 2.76 12.54 -2.94
N ARG A 430 3.50 12.60 -1.83
CA ARG A 430 4.70 13.42 -1.72
C ARG A 430 5.72 13.04 -2.79
N GLY A 431 6.31 14.03 -3.47
CA GLY A 431 7.24 13.79 -4.58
C GLY A 431 6.56 13.60 -5.95
N TRP A 432 5.23 13.72 -6.02
CA TRP A 432 4.45 13.60 -7.26
C TRP A 432 3.65 14.87 -7.54
N ARG A 433 3.23 15.02 -8.80
CA ARG A 433 2.23 16.00 -9.24
C ARG A 433 1.18 15.32 -10.10
N MET A 434 -0.07 15.76 -10.04
CA MET A 434 -1.08 15.42 -11.05
C MET A 434 -0.84 16.31 -12.27
N SER A 435 -0.28 15.74 -13.35
CA SER A 435 0.09 16.50 -14.56
C SER A 435 -1.07 16.67 -15.52
N ASP A 436 -2.07 15.78 -15.48
CA ASP A 436 -3.22 15.82 -16.37
C ASP A 436 -4.45 15.16 -15.73
N ARG A 437 -5.63 15.70 -16.05
CA ARG A 437 -6.93 15.13 -15.67
C ARG A 437 -7.95 15.48 -16.74
N TRP A 438 -8.64 14.47 -17.25
CA TRP A 438 -9.75 14.69 -18.17
C TRP A 438 -10.84 13.63 -18.01
N ARG A 439 -12.06 13.99 -18.40
CA ARG A 439 -13.27 13.16 -18.27
C ARG A 439 -13.93 13.02 -19.63
N ARG A 440 -14.39 11.83 -19.96
CA ARG A 440 -15.19 11.57 -21.17
C ARG A 440 -16.16 10.41 -20.94
N LEU A 441 -17.08 10.20 -21.89
CA LEU A 441 -17.80 8.95 -21.96
C LEU A 441 -16.78 7.83 -22.21
N GLY A 442 -16.64 6.94 -21.23
CA GLY A 442 -15.68 5.85 -21.26
C GLY A 442 -16.27 4.63 -21.91
N TRP A 443 -17.46 4.22 -21.49
CA TRP A 443 -18.15 3.09 -22.09
C TRP A 443 -19.66 3.15 -21.83
N ARG A 444 -20.41 2.46 -22.70
CA ARG A 444 -21.80 2.13 -22.46
C ARG A 444 -21.88 0.65 -22.15
N SER A 445 -22.48 0.30 -21.01
CA SER A 445 -22.67 -1.09 -20.63
C SER A 445 -23.42 -1.82 -21.74
N PRO A 446 -22.80 -2.82 -22.42
CA PRO A 446 -23.45 -3.51 -23.54
C PRO A 446 -24.67 -4.30 -23.06
N THR A 447 -24.71 -4.61 -21.77
CA THR A 447 -25.79 -5.40 -21.19
C THR A 447 -26.86 -4.50 -20.55
N THR A 448 -26.50 -3.39 -19.89
CA THR A 448 -27.48 -2.56 -19.15
C THR A 448 -27.84 -1.25 -19.86
N GLY A 449 -27.09 -0.83 -20.88
CA GLY A 449 -27.26 0.45 -21.56
C GLY A 449 -26.80 1.68 -20.78
N ASN A 450 -26.39 1.51 -19.51
CA ASN A 450 -25.90 2.60 -18.66
C ASN A 450 -24.63 3.22 -19.24
N GLU A 451 -24.59 4.55 -19.23
CA GLU A 451 -23.40 5.32 -19.58
C GLU A 451 -22.47 5.39 -18.36
N VAL A 452 -21.19 5.12 -18.58
CA VAL A 452 -20.15 5.24 -17.57
C VAL A 452 -19.12 6.25 -18.07
N PHE A 453 -18.99 7.34 -17.32
CA PHE A 453 -17.96 8.33 -17.56
C PHE A 453 -16.67 7.89 -16.89
N THR A 454 -15.57 8.09 -17.61
CA THR A 454 -14.24 7.72 -17.14
C THR A 454 -13.42 8.98 -16.94
N ASN A 455 -12.83 9.11 -15.76
CA ASN A 455 -11.83 10.13 -15.44
C ASN A 455 -10.46 9.51 -15.63
N VAL A 456 -9.64 10.04 -16.53
CA VAL A 456 -8.23 9.66 -16.65
C VAL A 456 -7.41 10.65 -15.85
N LEU A 457 -6.58 10.14 -14.96
CA LEU A 457 -5.65 10.90 -14.12
C LEU A 457 -4.23 10.45 -14.44
N ARG A 458 -3.35 11.42 -14.73
CA ARG A 458 -1.92 11.18 -14.87
C ARG A 458 -1.16 11.89 -13.77
N PHE A 459 -0.29 11.13 -13.12
CA PHE A 459 0.66 11.62 -12.14
C PHE A 459 2.06 11.46 -12.67
N GLU A 460 2.92 12.45 -12.40
CA GLU A 460 4.33 12.42 -12.76
C GLU A 460 5.19 12.66 -11.52
N GLN A 461 6.29 11.92 -11.44
CA GLN A 461 7.28 12.11 -10.38
C GLN A 461 7.97 13.45 -10.59
N LEU A 462 8.11 14.23 -9.53
CA LEU A 462 8.84 15.49 -9.56
C LEU A 462 10.33 15.20 -9.67
N GLY A 463 11.00 15.83 -10.64
CA GLY A 463 12.46 15.80 -10.69
C GLY A 463 13.07 16.43 -9.44
N LEU A 464 14.28 16.02 -9.06
CA LEU A 464 14.99 16.48 -7.85
C LEU A 464 15.00 18.02 -7.69
N GLU A 465 15.18 18.76 -8.78
CA GLU A 465 15.18 20.23 -8.75
C GLU A 465 13.81 20.84 -8.43
N GLN A 466 12.74 20.30 -9.02
CA GLN A 466 11.37 20.75 -8.77
C GLN A 466 10.92 20.40 -7.34
N TRP A 467 11.39 19.26 -6.83
CA TRP A 467 11.15 18.84 -5.46
C TRP A 467 11.73 19.83 -4.44
N HIS A 468 12.97 20.29 -4.65
CA HIS A 468 13.60 21.27 -3.75
C HIS A 468 12.89 22.62 -3.72
N ILE A 469 12.36 23.08 -4.86
CA ILE A 469 11.59 24.33 -4.93
C ILE A 469 10.29 24.18 -4.13
N LEU A 470 9.58 23.06 -4.29
CA LEU A 470 8.33 22.81 -3.58
C LEU A 470 8.53 22.58 -2.08
N GLN A 471 9.60 21.91 -1.65
CA GLN A 471 9.96 21.80 -0.24
C GLN A 471 10.23 23.16 0.40
N LYS A 472 11.00 24.04 -0.27
CA LYS A 472 11.27 25.39 0.25
C LYS A 472 9.98 26.20 0.39
N ILE A 473 9.06 26.12 -0.57
CA ILE A 473 7.78 26.82 -0.50
C ILE A 473 6.90 26.26 0.63
N SER A 474 6.84 24.93 0.78
CA SER A 474 6.05 24.28 1.83
C SER A 474 6.53 24.64 3.23
N ASN A 475 7.84 24.61 3.47
CA ASN A 475 8.43 24.95 4.77
C ASN A 475 8.15 26.43 5.13
N ASN A 476 8.25 27.35 4.15
CA ASN A 476 7.92 28.76 4.36
C ASN A 476 6.43 29.00 4.66
N LEU A 477 5.53 28.17 4.10
CA LEU A 477 4.09 28.29 4.35
C LEU A 477 3.68 27.71 5.71
N GLU A 478 4.39 26.69 6.22
CA GLU A 478 4.20 26.18 7.58
C GLU A 478 4.75 27.18 8.62
N GLU A 479 5.89 27.83 8.35
CA GLU A 479 6.42 28.92 9.19
C GLU A 479 5.50 30.15 9.27
N LEU A 480 4.70 30.42 8.24
CA LEU A 480 3.71 31.51 8.23
C LEU A 480 2.37 31.15 8.89
N ARG A 481 2.17 29.88 9.28
CA ARG A 481 0.96 29.38 9.97
C ARG A 481 1.13 29.17 11.47
N CYS A 482 2.38 29.20 11.96
CA CYS A 482 2.73 29.36 13.37
C CYS A 482 2.85 30.85 13.70
#